data_AF-A0A3D1R6E1-F1
#
_entry.id   AF-A0A3D1R6E1-F1
#
_cell.length_a   1.000
_cell.length_b   1.000
_cell.length_c   1.000
_cell.angle_alpha   90.00
_cell.angle_beta   90.00
_cell.angle_gamma   90.00
#
_symmetry.space_group_name_H-M   'P 1'
#
loop_
_entity.id
_entity.type
_entity.pdbx_description
1 polymer ?
#
loop_
_entity_poly.entity_id
_entity_poly.type
_entity_poly.pdbx_seq_one_letter_code
_entity_poly.pdbx_strand_id
1 'polypeptide(L)'
;MRTCSSLPVTAVAALLAAASFVGCGSDDPRVEASADAGSPADAAAFDAGLDPEPDAGSCSVAECPPLACRIASCASGSCAYAAAEDGAACLESGEAGLCHAGSCRTAFRHTRGLCVVADFADATLEGHTGAGLRSLTDVRAMLEQMERHWWWLSLGTHRMEWELTRIRLDQPLSDEAFSDWAEYRDAVVGKLAETVDLGDFDADGDGLLDTMWVIASTHDRAPAYVMGGASRHLGANLFVDAQSSQSVAVGAYGNFNHEVCHNLGLPDLYGPFGTIGFLSLMHDSWALPANGLSAFDRMKLGWFEPRRIDQTTRRVELEPAEQAFSAVRVATARAAEYFLIEHRRRPEAGYGSAPAERYDGLAIFHVFEPGHQGMDPPLLKLEPADGAMAPDTFPQPADFWAPETGAGHFVARSHLTGGELFRIENLERTARGLRLDVVMLPDASSPADNLLANGSFEDGAGPLPDGWQTGAWLDEPDTFAWDTAIRHEGARSARISNLGAPNDAHFSQQVGGLTPGAPYLLCGWLRGEAIVGYEDASAGANLCLMGGWTRSPGPFGTFDWQEQCAAFSADSNEVTVGCRLGFYSSTATGTAWCDALTLTPLQSAF
;
A
#
# COMPACT_ATOMS: atom_id res chain seq x y z
N MET A 1 13.85 -14.30 64.71
CA MET A 1 12.81 -14.16 65.76
C MET A 1 11.73 -13.25 65.21
N ARG A 2 10.44 -13.60 65.39
CA ARG A 2 9.23 -12.78 65.10
C ARG A 2 9.04 -12.37 63.62
N THR A 3 7.86 -12.39 62.99
CA THR A 3 6.59 -13.15 63.03
C THR A 3 5.71 -12.50 61.94
N CYS A 4 4.80 -13.26 61.34
CA CYS A 4 4.00 -12.89 60.15
C CYS A 4 3.03 -11.70 60.31
N SER A 5 2.63 -11.10 59.18
CA SER A 5 1.20 -10.94 58.82
C SER A 5 0.95 -10.49 57.36
N SER A 6 0.21 -11.34 56.61
CA SER A 6 -0.75 -11.06 55.50
C SER A 6 -0.39 -10.28 54.21
N LEU A 7 -0.62 -10.97 53.08
CA LEU A 7 -0.76 -10.61 51.64
C LEU A 7 -2.03 -9.73 51.35
N PRO A 8 -2.33 -9.20 50.11
CA PRO A 8 -1.96 -9.74 48.78
C PRO A 8 -1.66 -8.81 47.57
N VAL A 9 -0.98 -9.40 46.57
CA VAL A 9 -1.12 -9.29 45.09
C VAL A 9 -1.42 -7.92 44.44
N THR A 10 -0.39 -7.31 43.83
CA THR A 10 -0.32 -6.97 42.38
C THR A 10 1.07 -6.39 42.02
N ALA A 11 1.42 -6.42 40.73
CA ALA A 11 2.60 -5.81 40.07
C ALA A 11 3.98 -6.52 40.11
N VAL A 12 4.69 -6.33 38.99
CA VAL A 12 6.10 -6.62 38.66
C VAL A 12 6.50 -8.07 38.39
N ALA A 13 6.53 -8.41 37.09
CA ALA A 13 7.53 -9.31 36.50
C ALA A 13 7.90 -8.77 35.10
N ALA A 14 8.86 -7.85 35.06
CA ALA A 14 9.60 -7.47 33.87
C ALA A 14 11.06 -7.91 34.01
N LEU A 15 11.78 -7.98 32.88
CA LEU A 15 13.16 -8.48 32.65
C LEU A 15 13.32 -9.97 32.36
N LEU A 16 14.33 -10.21 31.51
CA LEU A 16 14.81 -11.44 30.86
C LEU A 16 13.96 -11.82 29.62
N ALA A 17 14.51 -11.91 28.41
CA ALA A 17 15.92 -12.08 28.04
C ALA A 17 16.40 -11.10 26.95
N ALA A 18 17.51 -10.42 27.21
CA ALA A 18 18.46 -10.01 26.18
C ALA A 18 19.79 -10.73 26.49
N ALA A 19 20.28 -11.55 25.57
CA ALA A 19 21.58 -12.20 25.68
C ALA A 19 22.18 -12.39 24.29
N SER A 20 23.35 -11.80 24.08
CA SER A 20 24.03 -11.69 22.79
C SER A 20 24.61 -13.03 22.32
N PHE A 21 24.69 -13.22 21.00
CA PHE A 21 25.70 -14.07 20.38
C PHE A 21 26.42 -13.30 19.26
N VAL A 22 27.74 -13.41 19.22
CA VAL A 22 28.60 -12.74 18.24
C VAL A 22 29.27 -13.79 17.36
N GLY A 23 29.09 -13.65 16.04
CA GLY A 23 30.09 -13.97 15.03
C GLY A 23 30.26 -15.42 14.60
N CYS A 24 29.66 -15.78 13.46
CA CYS A 24 30.36 -16.12 12.21
C CYS A 24 29.37 -15.96 11.05
N GLY A 25 29.81 -15.40 9.91
CA GLY A 25 28.91 -14.85 8.89
C GLY A 25 28.62 -15.76 7.70
N SER A 26 27.56 -15.38 6.99
CA SER A 26 27.28 -15.65 5.57
C SER A 26 26.27 -14.61 5.10
N ASP A 27 26.52 -13.98 3.96
CA ASP A 27 25.78 -12.84 3.41
C ASP A 27 24.46 -13.25 2.72
N ASP A 28 23.40 -12.43 2.87
CA ASP A 28 22.37 -12.04 1.86
C ASP A 28 21.12 -11.43 2.55
N PRO A 29 20.84 -10.12 2.43
CA PRO A 29 19.56 -9.52 2.79
C PRO A 29 18.79 -9.04 1.54
N ARG A 30 17.92 -9.90 0.99
CA ARG A 30 16.91 -9.51 0.00
C ARG A 30 15.70 -8.89 0.71
N VAL A 31 15.24 -7.76 0.20
CA VAL A 31 13.91 -7.13 0.39
C VAL A 31 13.18 -7.54 1.68
N GLU A 32 13.30 -6.74 2.74
CA GLU A 32 12.42 -6.87 3.91
C GLU A 32 10.99 -6.43 3.54
N ALA A 33 10.17 -7.39 3.13
CA ALA A 33 8.73 -7.30 3.34
C ALA A 33 8.46 -7.34 4.86
N SER A 34 7.62 -6.43 5.35
CA SER A 34 7.33 -6.25 6.78
C SER A 34 6.53 -7.41 7.37
N ALA A 35 7.20 -8.52 7.67
CA ALA A 35 6.60 -9.68 8.32
C ALA A 35 6.44 -9.47 9.83
N ASP A 36 5.40 -8.73 10.25
CA ASP A 36 4.89 -8.79 11.62
C ASP A 36 3.36 -8.95 11.63
N ALA A 37 2.92 -10.19 11.40
CA ALA A 37 1.53 -10.58 11.57
C ALA A 37 1.21 -10.63 13.07
N GLY A 38 0.55 -9.59 13.58
CA GLY A 38 0.21 -9.41 15.00
C GLY A 38 -0.41 -10.67 15.63
N SER A 39 0.18 -11.13 16.73
CA SER A 39 -0.23 -12.37 17.40
C SER A 39 -1.64 -12.31 17.98
N PRO A 40 -2.43 -13.40 17.88
CA PRO A 40 -3.84 -13.40 18.28
C PRO A 40 -4.03 -13.63 19.79
N ALA A 41 -4.68 -12.68 20.45
CA ALA A 41 -5.28 -12.86 21.76
C ALA A 41 -6.63 -12.14 21.84
N ASP A 42 -7.72 -12.85 21.48
CA ASP A 42 -9.09 -12.71 22.02
C ASP A 42 -10.16 -13.43 21.16
N ALA A 43 -9.96 -14.72 20.88
CA ALA A 43 -10.92 -15.56 20.14
C ALA A 43 -11.26 -16.86 20.89
N ALA A 44 -11.98 -16.77 22.01
CA ALA A 44 -12.44 -17.94 22.75
C ALA A 44 -13.74 -17.72 23.57
N ALA A 45 -14.91 -17.88 22.94
CA ALA A 45 -16.11 -18.43 23.59
C ALA A 45 -17.25 -18.70 22.58
N PHE A 46 -17.82 -19.92 22.65
CA PHE A 46 -19.24 -20.32 22.53
C PHE A 46 -19.48 -21.55 21.65
N ASP A 47 -19.85 -22.65 22.31
CA ASP A 47 -20.58 -23.79 21.74
C ASP A 47 -21.49 -24.40 22.82
N ALA A 48 -22.71 -24.84 22.43
CA ALA A 48 -23.45 -26.03 22.91
C ALA A 48 -24.99 -25.91 22.67
N GLY A 49 -25.59 -26.88 21.95
CA GLY A 49 -27.01 -27.27 22.19
C GLY A 49 -27.87 -27.74 20.99
N LEU A 50 -28.26 -29.02 20.99
CA LEU A 50 -29.36 -29.64 20.19
C LEU A 50 -30.65 -29.74 21.06
N ASP A 51 -31.85 -30.18 20.67
CA ASP A 51 -32.46 -30.94 19.54
C ASP A 51 -34.03 -30.77 19.67
N PRO A 52 -34.98 -31.46 18.96
CA PRO A 52 -35.07 -32.04 17.61
C PRO A 52 -36.35 -31.58 16.80
N GLU A 53 -36.61 -32.15 15.60
CA GLU A 53 -37.78 -31.90 14.71
C GLU A 53 -39.11 -32.60 15.07
N PRO A 54 -40.24 -32.23 14.40
CA PRO A 54 -41.19 -33.24 13.89
C PRO A 54 -41.74 -33.03 12.44
N ASP A 55 -42.26 -34.13 11.87
CA ASP A 55 -42.75 -34.35 10.48
C ASP A 55 -43.85 -33.41 9.91
N ALA A 56 -43.82 -33.20 8.56
CA ALA A 56 -44.78 -33.80 7.59
C ALA A 56 -45.13 -32.91 6.36
N GLY A 57 -45.16 -33.50 5.15
CA GLY A 57 -45.96 -33.00 4.00
C GLY A 57 -45.27 -32.99 2.63
N SER A 58 -45.68 -33.87 1.71
CA SER A 58 -45.13 -33.98 0.34
C SER A 58 -45.95 -33.27 -0.73
N CYS A 59 -45.27 -32.70 -1.74
CA CYS A 59 -45.87 -32.24 -3.01
C CYS A 59 -45.02 -32.72 -4.21
N SER A 60 -45.65 -33.00 -5.35
CA SER A 60 -45.07 -33.75 -6.48
C SER A 60 -44.59 -32.88 -7.66
N VAL A 61 -43.68 -33.45 -8.47
CA VAL A 61 -42.74 -32.75 -9.37
C VAL A 61 -43.30 -32.48 -10.80
N ALA A 62 -44.61 -32.35 -10.98
CA ALA A 62 -45.22 -32.55 -12.31
C ALA A 62 -45.38 -31.32 -13.22
N GLU A 63 -45.39 -30.07 -12.72
CA GLU A 63 -45.79 -28.89 -13.53
C GLU A 63 -44.97 -27.60 -13.25
N CYS A 64 -43.77 -27.47 -13.80
CA CYS A 64 -43.00 -26.20 -13.81
C CYS A 64 -42.12 -26.02 -15.07
N PRO A 65 -42.41 -25.01 -15.92
CA PRO A 65 -41.44 -24.40 -16.84
C PRO A 65 -40.49 -23.43 -16.10
N PRO A 66 -39.35 -23.01 -16.71
CA PRO A 66 -38.25 -22.39 -15.97
C PRO A 66 -38.34 -20.87 -15.75
N LEU A 67 -37.62 -20.42 -14.71
CA LEU A 67 -37.17 -19.04 -14.42
C LEU A 67 -38.24 -17.98 -14.06
N ALA A 68 -38.73 -18.03 -12.81
CA ALA A 68 -38.88 -16.84 -11.95
C ALA A 68 -39.11 -17.25 -10.47
N CYS A 69 -38.46 -16.52 -9.55
CA CYS A 69 -38.76 -16.35 -8.12
C CYS A 69 -39.21 -17.54 -7.24
N ARG A 70 -38.43 -17.80 -6.18
CA ARG A 70 -38.98 -18.09 -4.84
C ARG A 70 -38.26 -17.24 -3.79
N ILE A 71 -39.03 -16.53 -2.97
CA ILE A 71 -38.57 -15.91 -1.73
C ILE A 71 -39.20 -16.71 -0.57
N ALA A 72 -38.40 -17.00 0.46
CA ALA A 72 -38.78 -17.53 1.78
C ALA A 72 -39.67 -18.79 1.86
N SER A 73 -39.04 -19.94 2.16
CA SER A 73 -39.15 -20.58 3.50
C SER A 73 -38.49 -21.97 3.48
N CYS A 74 -37.73 -22.28 4.53
CA CYS A 74 -37.05 -23.58 4.63
C CYS A 74 -38.06 -24.66 5.05
N ALA A 75 -38.32 -25.61 4.16
CA ALA A 75 -38.82 -26.93 4.49
C ALA A 75 -37.83 -27.93 3.90
N SER A 76 -37.27 -28.81 4.75
CA SER A 76 -36.16 -29.73 4.47
C SER A 76 -34.81 -29.11 4.07
N GLY A 77 -33.93 -28.91 5.07
CA GLY A 77 -32.52 -29.31 4.93
C GLY A 77 -31.48 -28.33 4.34
N SER A 78 -31.80 -27.09 3.97
CA SER A 78 -30.77 -26.09 3.69
C SER A 78 -31.24 -24.65 3.90
N CYS A 79 -30.36 -23.80 4.45
CA CYS A 79 -30.58 -22.37 4.62
C CYS A 79 -29.87 -21.59 3.50
N ALA A 80 -30.59 -20.70 2.84
CA ALA A 80 -30.02 -19.67 1.97
C ALA A 80 -30.28 -18.28 2.59
N TYR A 81 -29.28 -17.41 2.57
CA TYR A 81 -29.38 -16.07 3.15
C TYR A 81 -30.34 -15.17 2.37
N ALA A 82 -31.09 -14.35 3.09
CA ALA A 82 -31.95 -13.32 2.50
C ALA A 82 -31.12 -12.09 2.11
N ALA A 83 -31.34 -11.56 0.91
CA ALA A 83 -30.85 -10.25 0.51
C ALA A 83 -31.65 -9.15 1.24
N ALA A 84 -30.98 -8.07 1.65
CA ALA A 84 -31.65 -6.91 2.22
C ALA A 84 -32.54 -6.22 1.17
N GLU A 85 -33.69 -5.72 1.61
CA GLU A 85 -34.73 -5.16 0.76
C GLU A 85 -34.33 -3.78 0.22
N ASP A 86 -33.90 -3.71 -1.04
CA ASP A 86 -34.18 -2.58 -1.95
C ASP A 86 -34.01 -2.96 -3.45
N GLY A 87 -34.15 -4.25 -3.76
CA GLY A 87 -33.95 -4.82 -5.11
C GLY A 87 -35.09 -4.60 -6.13
N ALA A 88 -35.99 -3.64 -5.89
CA ALA A 88 -37.21 -3.49 -6.69
C ALA A 88 -37.06 -2.63 -7.97
N ALA A 89 -35.89 -2.02 -8.21
CA ALA A 89 -35.67 -1.05 -9.30
C ALA A 89 -34.70 -1.50 -10.41
N CYS A 90 -33.95 -2.60 -10.25
CA CYS A 90 -33.03 -3.11 -11.27
C CYS A 90 -33.72 -4.15 -12.19
N LEU A 91 -34.77 -3.75 -12.93
CA LEU A 91 -35.48 -4.57 -13.91
C LEU A 91 -35.50 -3.94 -15.32
N GLU A 92 -34.33 -3.52 -15.82
CA GLU A 92 -34.08 -3.34 -17.25
C GLU A 92 -32.57 -3.47 -17.53
N SER A 93 -32.12 -4.66 -17.96
CA SER A 93 -30.80 -4.96 -18.56
C SER A 93 -29.50 -4.94 -17.71
N GLY A 94 -29.56 -5.00 -16.37
CA GLY A 94 -28.37 -5.16 -15.50
C GLY A 94 -28.30 -6.49 -14.77
N GLU A 95 -27.11 -7.08 -14.58
CA GLU A 95 -26.90 -8.26 -13.74
C GLU A 95 -27.16 -7.92 -12.25
N ALA A 96 -27.82 -8.83 -11.52
CA ALA A 96 -28.14 -8.63 -10.11
C ALA A 96 -26.84 -8.63 -9.27
N GLY A 97 -26.59 -7.51 -8.58
CA GLY A 97 -25.37 -7.27 -7.79
C GLY A 97 -24.52 -6.09 -8.28
N LEU A 98 -24.79 -5.56 -9.49
CA LEU A 98 -24.00 -4.45 -10.06
C LEU A 98 -24.59 -3.04 -9.78
N CYS A 99 -25.72 -2.93 -9.08
CA CYS A 99 -26.34 -1.64 -8.75
C CYS A 99 -25.67 -0.99 -7.52
N HIS A 100 -24.91 0.10 -7.68
CA HIS A 100 -24.37 0.88 -6.56
C HIS A 100 -25.30 2.07 -6.24
N ALA A 101 -25.76 2.17 -4.99
CA ALA A 101 -26.64 3.24 -4.49
C ALA A 101 -27.84 3.58 -5.41
N GLY A 102 -28.48 2.55 -6.00
CA GLY A 102 -29.64 2.73 -6.90
C GLY A 102 -29.29 3.13 -8.34
N SER A 103 -28.02 3.15 -8.72
CA SER A 103 -27.57 3.38 -10.10
C SER A 103 -26.95 2.13 -10.73
N CYS A 104 -27.52 1.69 -11.86
CA CYS A 104 -26.85 0.74 -12.77
C CYS A 104 -25.85 1.51 -13.62
N ARG A 105 -24.55 1.28 -13.44
CA ARG A 105 -23.52 1.81 -14.35
C ARG A 105 -23.32 0.82 -15.50
N THR A 106 -23.61 1.27 -16.73
CA THR A 106 -23.43 0.48 -17.97
C THR A 106 -22.07 0.73 -18.64
N ALA A 107 -21.29 1.69 -18.13
CA ALA A 107 -19.93 1.97 -18.55
C ALA A 107 -18.98 1.81 -17.36
N PHE A 108 -18.01 0.92 -17.50
CA PHE A 108 -16.99 0.58 -16.50
C PHE A 108 -15.69 0.19 -17.22
N ARG A 109 -14.53 0.37 -16.58
CA ARG A 109 -13.29 -0.28 -17.02
C ARG A 109 -13.40 -1.77 -16.69
N HIS A 110 -13.04 -2.62 -17.63
CA HIS A 110 -13.00 -4.06 -17.43
C HIS A 110 -11.54 -4.51 -17.37
N THR A 111 -11.16 -5.21 -16.30
CA THR A 111 -9.86 -5.82 -16.12
C THR A 111 -10.06 -7.34 -15.95
N ARG A 112 -9.22 -8.14 -16.60
CA ARG A 112 -9.19 -9.59 -16.43
C ARG A 112 -8.06 -9.93 -15.46
N GLY A 113 -8.39 -10.63 -14.37
CA GLY A 113 -7.41 -11.25 -13.49
C GLY A 113 -7.27 -12.73 -13.82
N LEU A 114 -6.13 -13.34 -13.48
CA LEU A 114 -5.90 -14.76 -13.69
C LEU A 114 -5.78 -15.52 -12.36
N CYS A 115 -6.65 -16.50 -12.13
CA CYS A 115 -6.57 -17.39 -10.97
C CYS A 115 -6.00 -18.74 -11.41
N VAL A 116 -4.87 -19.13 -10.82
CA VAL A 116 -4.15 -20.36 -11.15
C VAL A 116 -4.18 -21.32 -9.98
N VAL A 117 -4.84 -22.47 -10.14
CA VAL A 117 -4.62 -23.61 -9.24
C VAL A 117 -3.35 -24.33 -9.66
N ALA A 118 -2.33 -24.28 -8.82
CA ALA A 118 -1.05 -24.96 -9.02
C ALA A 118 -1.06 -26.31 -8.27
N ASP A 119 -1.34 -27.39 -9.00
CA ASP A 119 -1.12 -28.75 -8.50
C ASP A 119 0.37 -29.11 -8.54
N PHE A 120 0.81 -29.98 -7.63
CA PHE A 120 2.11 -30.66 -7.72
C PHE A 120 1.99 -31.95 -8.52
N ALA A 121 3.13 -32.60 -8.80
CA ALA A 121 3.17 -33.86 -9.56
C ALA A 121 2.40 -35.01 -8.87
N ASP A 122 2.16 -34.95 -7.56
CA ASP A 122 1.46 -35.96 -6.76
C ASP A 122 0.41 -35.40 -5.77
N ALA A 123 0.27 -34.07 -5.63
CA ALA A 123 -0.73 -33.43 -4.79
C ALA A 123 -1.62 -32.48 -5.59
N THR A 124 -2.94 -32.64 -5.47
CA THR A 124 -3.95 -31.83 -6.16
C THR A 124 -4.86 -31.10 -5.18
N LEU A 125 -5.48 -29.99 -5.62
CA LEU A 125 -6.44 -29.21 -4.83
C LEU A 125 -7.48 -30.08 -4.10
N GLU A 126 -8.10 -31.04 -4.81
CA GLU A 126 -9.14 -31.95 -4.29
C GLU A 126 -8.61 -33.07 -3.38
N GLY A 127 -7.28 -33.20 -3.25
CA GLY A 127 -6.67 -34.13 -2.29
C GLY A 127 -6.73 -33.62 -0.84
N HIS A 128 -7.03 -32.34 -0.64
CA HIS A 128 -7.09 -31.70 0.66
C HIS A 128 -8.37 -32.03 1.43
N THR A 129 -8.20 -32.43 2.69
CA THR A 129 -9.33 -32.74 3.60
C THR A 129 -9.49 -31.75 4.74
N GLY A 130 -8.53 -30.83 4.94
CA GLY A 130 -8.53 -29.84 6.01
C GLY A 130 -9.44 -28.64 5.74
N ALA A 131 -9.21 -27.54 6.46
CA ALA A 131 -9.86 -26.26 6.23
C ALA A 131 -9.27 -25.55 5.00
N GLY A 132 -10.09 -24.78 4.29
CA GLY A 132 -9.70 -24.04 3.09
C GLY A 132 -10.34 -24.55 1.79
N LEU A 133 -9.70 -24.26 0.67
CA LEU A 133 -10.19 -24.57 -0.68
C LEU A 133 -9.94 -26.05 -0.99
N ARG A 134 -10.98 -26.77 -1.45
CA ARG A 134 -10.92 -28.22 -1.74
C ARG A 134 -11.49 -28.58 -3.11
N SER A 135 -11.94 -27.60 -3.87
CA SER A 135 -12.54 -27.78 -5.19
C SER A 135 -12.51 -26.48 -5.99
N LEU A 136 -12.59 -26.58 -7.32
CA LEU A 136 -12.75 -25.41 -8.19
C LEU A 136 -14.05 -24.63 -7.91
N THR A 137 -15.04 -25.27 -7.27
CA THR A 137 -16.27 -24.59 -6.81
C THR A 137 -15.98 -23.66 -5.64
N ASP A 138 -15.17 -24.09 -4.67
CA ASP A 138 -14.76 -23.24 -3.54
C ASP A 138 -13.93 -22.05 -4.05
N VAL A 139 -13.03 -22.29 -5.02
CA VAL A 139 -12.23 -21.24 -5.67
C VAL A 139 -13.13 -20.21 -6.33
N ARG A 140 -14.08 -20.65 -7.18
CA ARG A 140 -15.05 -19.75 -7.84
C ARG A 140 -15.88 -18.96 -6.83
N ALA A 141 -16.33 -19.58 -5.75
CA ALA A 141 -17.07 -18.90 -4.69
C ALA A 141 -16.24 -17.81 -4.00
N MET A 142 -14.92 -17.96 -3.90
CA MET A 142 -14.03 -16.91 -3.39
C MET A 142 -13.82 -15.77 -4.39
N LEU A 143 -13.53 -16.11 -5.65
CA LEU A 143 -13.38 -15.13 -6.73
C LEU A 143 -14.62 -14.24 -6.85
N GLU A 144 -15.81 -14.84 -6.78
CA GLU A 144 -17.08 -14.10 -6.74
C GLU A 144 -17.19 -13.10 -5.57
N GLN A 145 -16.60 -13.37 -4.40
CA GLN A 145 -16.56 -12.37 -3.31
C GLN A 145 -15.59 -11.24 -3.64
N MET A 146 -14.42 -11.56 -4.18
CA MET A 146 -13.41 -10.60 -4.60
C MET A 146 -13.97 -9.64 -5.66
N GLU A 147 -14.64 -10.15 -6.70
CA GLU A 147 -15.27 -9.35 -7.76
C GLU A 147 -16.35 -8.41 -7.23
N ARG A 148 -17.25 -8.90 -6.35
CA ARG A 148 -18.30 -8.08 -5.74
C ARG A 148 -17.73 -6.99 -4.84
N HIS A 149 -16.68 -7.30 -4.07
CA HIS A 149 -16.00 -6.31 -3.24
C HIS A 149 -15.26 -5.28 -4.10
N TRP A 150 -14.54 -5.69 -5.16
CA TRP A 150 -13.86 -4.80 -6.11
C TRP A 150 -14.82 -3.83 -6.82
N TRP A 151 -15.98 -4.34 -7.25
CA TRP A 151 -17.06 -3.53 -7.80
C TRP A 151 -17.54 -2.47 -6.80
N TRP A 152 -17.63 -2.80 -5.52
CA TRP A 152 -18.00 -1.85 -4.47
C TRP A 152 -16.88 -0.84 -4.15
N LEU A 153 -15.61 -1.27 -4.05
CA LEU A 153 -14.45 -0.39 -3.84
C LEU A 153 -14.41 0.75 -4.87
N SER A 154 -14.67 0.39 -6.14
CA SER A 154 -14.66 1.29 -7.30
C SER A 154 -15.97 2.05 -7.53
N LEU A 155 -16.95 1.95 -6.64
CA LEU A 155 -18.29 2.55 -6.77
C LEU A 155 -18.99 2.19 -8.11
N GLY A 156 -18.74 0.97 -8.58
CA GLY A 156 -19.24 0.44 -9.85
C GLY A 156 -18.58 1.00 -11.11
N THR A 157 -17.31 1.40 -11.03
CA THR A 157 -16.56 1.92 -12.21
C THR A 157 -15.52 0.95 -12.76
N HIS A 158 -15.09 -0.03 -11.97
CA HIS A 158 -14.10 -1.03 -12.36
C HIS A 158 -14.64 -2.43 -12.05
N ARG A 159 -14.83 -3.24 -13.11
CA ARG A 159 -15.15 -4.67 -13.01
C ARG A 159 -13.86 -5.45 -13.14
N MET A 160 -13.61 -6.32 -12.16
CA MET A 160 -12.66 -7.42 -12.29
C MET A 160 -13.45 -8.66 -12.75
N GLU A 161 -12.90 -9.45 -13.68
CA GLU A 161 -13.37 -10.80 -14.02
C GLU A 161 -12.19 -11.76 -13.89
N TRP A 162 -12.32 -12.81 -13.08
CA TRP A 162 -11.25 -13.77 -12.86
C TRP A 162 -11.38 -15.00 -13.76
N GLU A 163 -10.40 -15.20 -14.64
CA GLU A 163 -10.27 -16.44 -15.40
C GLU A 163 -9.62 -17.51 -14.53
N LEU A 164 -10.31 -18.64 -14.31
CA LEU A 164 -9.81 -19.76 -13.52
C LEU A 164 -9.16 -20.81 -14.43
N THR A 165 -7.84 -20.95 -14.31
CA THR A 165 -7.03 -21.99 -14.96
C THR A 165 -6.35 -22.91 -13.93
N ARG A 166 -5.75 -23.99 -14.42
CA ARG A 166 -5.10 -25.02 -13.59
C ARG A 166 -3.86 -25.56 -14.29
N ILE A 167 -2.75 -25.58 -13.58
CA ILE A 167 -1.49 -26.15 -14.02
C ILE A 167 -1.09 -27.34 -13.14
N ARG A 168 -0.14 -28.14 -13.61
CA ARG A 168 0.52 -29.19 -12.83
C ARG A 168 2.03 -28.99 -12.92
N LEU A 169 2.66 -28.73 -11.79
CA LEU A 169 4.11 -28.64 -11.65
C LEU A 169 4.74 -30.04 -11.82
N ASP A 170 5.99 -30.07 -12.28
CA ASP A 170 6.71 -31.33 -12.53
C ASP A 170 7.32 -31.91 -11.23
N GLN A 171 7.43 -31.08 -10.19
CA GLN A 171 7.92 -31.41 -8.85
C GLN A 171 6.82 -32.07 -7.99
N PRO A 172 7.14 -33.14 -7.22
CA PRO A 172 6.24 -33.64 -6.18
C PRO A 172 6.18 -32.68 -4.98
N LEU A 173 5.11 -32.78 -4.18
CA LEU A 173 4.93 -31.94 -2.99
C LEU A 173 5.87 -32.39 -1.85
N SER A 174 6.92 -31.61 -1.63
CA SER A 174 7.85 -31.73 -0.50
C SER A 174 8.26 -30.35 0.01
N ASP A 175 8.83 -30.30 1.21
CA ASP A 175 9.22 -29.03 1.83
C ASP A 175 10.46 -28.43 1.13
N GLU A 176 11.20 -29.27 0.40
CA GLU A 176 12.38 -28.96 -0.42
C GLU A 176 12.11 -29.00 -1.94
N ALA A 177 10.85 -28.92 -2.39
CA ALA A 177 10.50 -29.02 -3.82
C ALA A 177 11.06 -27.87 -4.68
N PHE A 178 11.26 -26.71 -4.05
CA PHE A 178 11.88 -25.50 -4.60
C PHE A 178 12.84 -24.92 -3.55
N SER A 179 13.92 -24.28 -3.99
CA SER A 179 14.98 -23.77 -3.11
C SER A 179 14.59 -22.49 -2.37
N ASP A 180 13.83 -21.61 -3.03
CA ASP A 180 13.24 -20.42 -2.43
C ASP A 180 11.84 -20.10 -3.00
N TRP A 181 11.23 -19.03 -2.49
CA TRP A 181 9.89 -18.58 -2.87
C TRP A 181 9.82 -17.93 -4.27
N ALA A 182 10.97 -17.54 -4.85
CA ALA A 182 11.06 -16.98 -6.19
C ALA A 182 11.10 -18.10 -7.23
N GLU A 183 11.90 -19.16 -7.01
CA GLU A 183 11.94 -20.33 -7.89
C GLU A 183 10.56 -20.98 -8.06
N TYR A 184 9.77 -21.07 -6.98
CA TYR A 184 8.39 -21.55 -7.05
C TYR A 184 7.50 -20.68 -7.95
N ARG A 185 7.58 -19.35 -7.82
CA ARG A 185 6.77 -18.40 -8.61
C ARG A 185 7.19 -18.42 -10.08
N ASP A 186 8.49 -18.43 -10.36
CA ASP A 186 9.04 -18.57 -11.71
C ASP A 186 8.59 -19.88 -12.37
N ALA A 187 8.59 -21.00 -11.63
CA ALA A 187 8.10 -22.29 -12.13
C ALA A 187 6.60 -22.27 -12.45
N VAL A 188 5.78 -21.61 -11.62
CA VAL A 188 4.34 -21.43 -11.88
C VAL A 188 4.11 -20.57 -13.13
N VAL A 189 4.74 -19.40 -13.24
CA VAL A 189 4.57 -18.50 -14.40
C VAL A 189 5.09 -19.15 -15.67
N GLY A 190 6.26 -19.81 -15.62
CA GLY A 190 6.84 -20.52 -16.76
C GLY A 190 5.95 -21.65 -17.26
N LYS A 191 5.37 -22.47 -16.36
CA LYS A 191 4.45 -23.56 -16.71
C LYS A 191 3.13 -23.05 -17.28
N LEU A 192 2.62 -21.94 -16.75
CA LEU A 192 1.41 -21.28 -17.22
C LEU A 192 1.57 -20.76 -18.67
N ALA A 193 2.70 -20.09 -18.95
CA ALA A 193 3.02 -19.50 -20.24
C ALA A 193 3.16 -20.53 -21.40
N GLU A 194 3.22 -21.84 -21.09
CA GLU A 194 3.08 -22.90 -22.11
C GLU A 194 1.68 -22.96 -22.73
N THR A 195 0.66 -22.40 -22.06
CA THR A 195 -0.77 -22.60 -22.38
C THR A 195 -1.63 -21.33 -22.40
N VAL A 196 -1.17 -20.25 -21.76
CA VAL A 196 -1.88 -18.96 -21.66
C VAL A 196 -0.97 -17.85 -22.17
N ASP A 197 -1.49 -16.99 -23.05
CA ASP A 197 -0.82 -15.74 -23.41
C ASP A 197 -1.00 -14.74 -22.25
N LEU A 198 0.09 -14.34 -21.61
CA LEU A 198 0.01 -13.45 -20.45
C LEU A 198 -0.37 -12.01 -20.85
N GLY A 199 -0.12 -11.61 -22.10
CA GLY A 199 -0.50 -10.28 -22.62
C GLY A 199 -2.00 -10.09 -22.79
N ASP A 200 -2.79 -11.16 -22.74
CA ASP A 200 -4.26 -11.11 -22.72
C ASP A 200 -4.84 -10.55 -21.40
N PHE A 201 -3.96 -10.37 -20.40
CA PHE A 201 -4.23 -9.90 -19.03
C PHE A 201 -3.42 -8.64 -18.68
N ASP A 202 -2.79 -8.00 -19.68
CA ASP A 202 -2.16 -6.66 -19.61
C ASP A 202 -3.23 -5.63 -20.03
N ALA A 203 -3.90 -5.00 -19.07
CA ALA A 203 -5.02 -4.10 -19.33
C ALA A 203 -4.65 -2.61 -19.18
N ASP A 204 -3.42 -2.25 -18.83
CA ASP A 204 -2.88 -0.89 -18.89
C ASP A 204 -1.80 -0.67 -19.97
N GLY A 205 -1.21 -1.74 -20.50
CA GLY A 205 -0.27 -1.74 -21.61
C GLY A 205 1.20 -1.57 -21.19
N ASP A 206 1.56 -1.84 -19.93
CA ASP A 206 2.94 -1.73 -19.44
C ASP A 206 3.84 -2.91 -19.85
N GLY A 207 3.25 -3.97 -20.44
CA GLY A 207 3.94 -5.19 -20.87
C GLY A 207 3.96 -6.30 -19.82
N LEU A 208 3.20 -6.17 -18.73
CA LEU A 208 3.07 -7.16 -17.66
C LEU A 208 1.63 -7.64 -17.54
N LEU A 209 1.45 -8.85 -17.00
CA LEU A 209 0.14 -9.29 -16.55
C LEU A 209 -0.27 -8.49 -15.29
N ASP A 210 -1.43 -7.82 -15.34
CA ASP A 210 -1.95 -6.90 -14.32
C ASP A 210 -1.99 -7.55 -12.92
N THR A 211 -2.61 -8.73 -12.80
CA THR A 211 -2.76 -9.43 -11.53
C THR A 211 -3.08 -10.93 -11.69
N MET A 212 -2.30 -11.77 -11.00
CA MET A 212 -2.53 -13.21 -10.89
C MET A 212 -2.63 -13.67 -9.44
N TRP A 213 -3.61 -14.52 -9.13
CA TRP A 213 -3.68 -15.24 -7.86
C TRP A 213 -3.26 -16.69 -8.05
N VAL A 214 -2.18 -17.12 -7.39
CA VAL A 214 -1.70 -18.50 -7.40
C VAL A 214 -2.15 -19.22 -6.14
N ILE A 215 -2.97 -20.25 -6.30
CA ILE A 215 -3.41 -21.15 -5.22
C ILE A 215 -2.57 -22.41 -5.27
N ALA A 216 -1.62 -22.55 -4.34
CA ALA A 216 -0.74 -23.69 -4.23
C ALA A 216 -1.47 -24.88 -3.57
N SER A 217 -1.46 -26.05 -4.22
CA SER A 217 -2.13 -27.25 -3.72
C SER A 217 -1.28 -28.03 -2.71
N THR A 218 -0.96 -27.40 -1.57
CA THR A 218 -0.05 -27.93 -0.54
C THR A 218 -0.74 -28.81 0.52
N HIS A 219 -2.05 -29.03 0.44
CA HIS A 219 -2.86 -29.65 1.50
C HIS A 219 -2.65 -28.96 2.85
N ASP A 220 -2.39 -29.69 3.94
CA ASP A 220 -2.06 -29.15 5.26
C ASP A 220 -0.57 -28.74 5.43
N ARG A 221 0.24 -28.75 4.36
CA ARG A 221 1.65 -28.30 4.43
C ARG A 221 1.77 -26.79 4.21
N ALA A 222 2.70 -26.18 4.93
CA ALA A 222 3.14 -24.79 4.76
C ALA A 222 4.64 -24.73 4.41
N PRO A 223 5.04 -25.17 3.19
CA PRO A 223 6.43 -25.09 2.77
C PRO A 223 6.86 -23.63 2.56
N ALA A 224 8.10 -23.28 2.92
CA ALA A 224 8.57 -21.90 2.96
C ALA A 224 8.56 -21.19 1.59
N TYR A 225 8.64 -21.92 0.48
CA TYR A 225 8.55 -21.36 -0.87
C TYR A 225 7.12 -20.90 -1.26
N VAL A 226 6.08 -21.37 -0.55
CA VAL A 226 4.70 -20.86 -0.66
C VAL A 226 4.46 -19.80 0.42
N MET A 227 5.41 -18.88 0.57
CA MET A 227 5.21 -17.65 1.35
C MET A 227 4.15 -16.79 0.65
N GLY A 228 3.16 -16.33 1.41
CA GLY A 228 2.08 -15.50 0.90
C GLY A 228 2.54 -14.09 0.51
N GLY A 229 1.71 -13.39 -0.26
CA GLY A 229 1.92 -11.98 -0.63
C GLY A 229 2.27 -11.73 -2.11
N ALA A 230 2.05 -10.48 -2.52
CA ALA A 230 2.31 -9.93 -3.84
C ALA A 230 3.80 -9.86 -4.21
N SER A 231 4.08 -9.96 -5.51
CA SER A 231 5.42 -10.12 -6.08
C SER A 231 5.36 -9.97 -7.61
N ARG A 232 6.51 -9.83 -8.28
CA ARG A 232 6.59 -9.79 -9.75
C ARG A 232 7.61 -10.78 -10.27
N HIS A 233 7.18 -11.68 -11.15
CA HIS A 233 8.00 -12.77 -11.69
C HIS A 233 7.75 -12.98 -13.18
N LEU A 234 8.82 -13.13 -13.97
CA LEU A 234 8.80 -13.46 -15.41
C LEU A 234 7.76 -12.66 -16.25
N GLY A 235 7.51 -11.40 -15.92
CA GLY A 235 6.55 -10.54 -16.63
C GLY A 235 5.11 -10.57 -16.08
N ALA A 236 4.86 -11.14 -14.91
CA ALA A 236 3.55 -11.14 -14.25
C ALA A 236 3.61 -10.55 -12.84
N ASN A 237 2.66 -9.67 -12.53
CA ASN A 237 2.37 -9.27 -11.15
C ASN A 237 1.44 -10.33 -10.53
N LEU A 238 1.84 -10.89 -9.39
CA LEU A 238 1.16 -12.05 -8.81
C LEU A 238 1.25 -12.10 -7.29
N PHE A 239 0.24 -12.68 -6.65
CA PHE A 239 0.27 -13.07 -5.25
C PHE A 239 -0.02 -14.56 -5.09
N VAL A 240 0.52 -15.14 -4.01
CA VAL A 240 0.45 -16.57 -3.73
C VAL A 240 -0.31 -16.81 -2.43
N ASP A 241 -1.14 -17.85 -2.39
CA ASP A 241 -1.66 -18.46 -1.17
C ASP A 241 -1.52 -19.98 -1.23
N ALA A 242 -1.27 -20.60 -0.07
CA ALA A 242 -1.58 -22.02 0.11
C ALA A 242 -3.11 -22.21 0.10
N GLN A 243 -3.61 -23.33 -0.45
CA GLN A 243 -5.04 -23.66 -0.42
C GLN A 243 -5.66 -23.78 1.00
N SER A 244 -4.81 -23.80 2.03
CA SER A 244 -5.11 -23.88 3.45
C SER A 244 -4.61 -22.66 4.25
N SER A 245 -4.23 -21.56 3.58
CA SER A 245 -3.76 -20.33 4.24
C SER A 245 -4.83 -19.78 5.19
N GLN A 246 -4.42 -18.98 6.20
CA GLN A 246 -5.35 -18.41 7.15
C GLN A 246 -6.40 -17.53 6.46
N SER A 247 -5.97 -16.69 5.51
CA SER A 247 -6.85 -15.84 4.69
C SER A 247 -7.90 -16.66 3.96
N VAL A 248 -7.49 -17.79 3.38
CA VAL A 248 -8.37 -18.75 2.72
C VAL A 248 -9.33 -19.42 3.72
N ALA A 249 -8.82 -19.90 4.85
CA ALA A 249 -9.59 -20.66 5.83
C ALA A 249 -10.69 -19.83 6.54
N VAL A 250 -10.46 -18.53 6.75
CA VAL A 250 -11.47 -17.61 7.32
C VAL A 250 -12.32 -16.89 6.26
N GLY A 251 -11.96 -17.03 4.97
CA GLY A 251 -12.65 -16.38 3.85
C GLY A 251 -12.42 -14.87 3.76
N ALA A 252 -11.23 -14.40 4.10
CA ALA A 252 -10.82 -12.99 4.05
C ALA A 252 -10.58 -12.52 2.59
N TYR A 253 -11.64 -12.46 1.77
CA TYR A 253 -11.56 -11.98 0.39
C TYR A 253 -11.07 -10.52 0.26
N GLY A 254 -11.20 -9.72 1.33
CA GLY A 254 -10.57 -8.41 1.44
C GLY A 254 -9.04 -8.47 1.38
N ASN A 255 -8.43 -9.51 1.94
CA ASN A 255 -6.99 -9.73 1.86
C ASN A 255 -6.52 -10.07 0.45
N PHE A 256 -7.28 -10.84 -0.32
CA PHE A 256 -6.91 -11.08 -1.73
C PHE A 256 -7.04 -9.80 -2.57
N ASN A 257 -8.03 -8.96 -2.30
CA ASN A 257 -8.14 -7.65 -2.97
C ASN A 257 -7.07 -6.62 -2.51
N HIS A 258 -6.50 -6.80 -1.31
CA HIS A 258 -5.32 -6.05 -0.84
C HIS A 258 -4.08 -6.43 -1.68
N GLU A 259 -3.84 -7.72 -1.90
CA GLU A 259 -2.76 -8.17 -2.80
C GLU A 259 -2.95 -7.70 -4.26
N VAL A 260 -4.19 -7.68 -4.76
CA VAL A 260 -4.51 -7.08 -6.07
C VAL A 260 -4.14 -5.59 -6.11
N CYS A 261 -4.35 -4.86 -5.01
CA CYS A 261 -3.95 -3.46 -4.94
C CYS A 261 -2.42 -3.28 -4.95
N HIS A 262 -1.64 -4.18 -4.35
CA HIS A 262 -0.17 -4.17 -4.49
C HIS A 262 0.29 -4.44 -5.92
N ASN A 263 -0.32 -5.42 -6.61
CA ASN A 263 -0.05 -5.68 -8.02
C ASN A 263 -0.34 -4.46 -8.91
N LEU A 264 -1.28 -3.59 -8.50
CA LEU A 264 -1.60 -2.31 -9.14
C LEU A 264 -0.87 -1.09 -8.52
N GLY A 265 0.20 -1.33 -7.76
CA GLY A 265 1.14 -0.29 -7.29
C GLY A 265 0.74 0.45 -6.01
N LEU A 266 -0.23 -0.02 -5.23
CA LEU A 266 -0.47 0.55 -3.89
C LEU A 266 0.54 0.01 -2.85
N PRO A 267 1.07 0.88 -1.97
CA PRO A 267 1.89 0.47 -0.84
C PRO A 267 1.03 0.04 0.36
N ASP A 268 1.65 -0.63 1.32
CA ASP A 268 1.08 -0.85 2.65
C ASP A 268 0.81 0.48 3.37
N LEU A 269 -0.34 0.55 4.04
CA LEU A 269 -0.75 1.68 4.88
C LEU A 269 -0.78 1.34 6.39
N TYR A 270 -0.47 0.10 6.79
CA TYR A 270 -0.17 -0.27 8.17
C TYR A 270 1.33 -0.09 8.49
N GLY A 271 1.66 -0.03 9.79
CA GLY A 271 3.04 0.04 10.29
C GLY A 271 3.12 0.81 11.62
N PRO A 272 4.32 0.93 12.21
CA PRO A 272 4.52 1.61 13.50
C PRO A 272 4.02 3.05 13.59
N PHE A 273 3.80 3.74 12.45
CA PHE A 273 3.23 5.09 12.39
C PHE A 273 1.86 5.14 11.67
N GLY A 274 1.27 3.97 11.40
CA GLY A 274 -0.03 3.81 10.76
C GLY A 274 -1.17 4.40 11.61
N THR A 275 -2.08 5.11 10.94
CA THR A 275 -3.24 5.76 11.58
C THR A 275 -4.53 5.63 10.75
N ILE A 276 -4.50 4.78 9.72
CA ILE A 276 -5.59 4.70 8.72
C ILE A 276 -6.62 3.64 9.10
N GLY A 277 -6.18 2.52 9.71
CA GLY A 277 -7.03 1.41 10.13
C GLY A 277 -8.06 1.01 9.06
N PHE A 278 -9.31 0.85 9.48
CA PHE A 278 -10.45 0.48 8.64
C PHE A 278 -10.79 1.45 7.50
N LEU A 279 -10.16 2.64 7.41
CA LEU A 279 -10.45 3.59 6.34
C LEU A 279 -9.88 3.18 4.99
N SER A 280 -8.88 2.28 4.98
CA SER A 280 -8.27 1.68 3.79
C SER A 280 -8.03 0.18 3.95
N LEU A 281 -8.35 -0.57 2.89
CA LEU A 281 -8.00 -1.96 2.70
C LEU A 281 -6.48 -2.20 2.75
N MET A 282 -5.67 -1.19 2.43
CA MET A 282 -4.20 -1.26 2.52
C MET A 282 -3.66 -1.19 3.96
N HIS A 283 -4.53 -1.03 4.96
CA HIS A 283 -4.17 -1.09 6.38
C HIS A 283 -4.95 -2.17 7.14
N ASP A 284 -6.25 -2.34 6.88
CA ASP A 284 -7.08 -3.38 7.52
C ASP A 284 -7.84 -4.17 6.46
N SER A 285 -7.21 -5.27 6.02
CA SER A 285 -7.69 -6.19 4.97
C SER A 285 -8.51 -7.38 5.51
N TRP A 286 -8.39 -7.68 6.80
CA TRP A 286 -8.92 -8.90 7.44
C TRP A 286 -10.39 -8.79 7.86
N ALA A 287 -10.91 -7.56 7.95
CA ALA A 287 -12.29 -7.30 8.32
C ALA A 287 -13.30 -8.07 7.44
N LEU A 288 -14.38 -8.57 8.06
CA LEU A 288 -15.51 -9.20 7.37
C LEU A 288 -16.83 -8.62 7.88
N PRO A 289 -17.64 -7.93 7.05
CA PRO A 289 -17.38 -7.62 5.63
C PRO A 289 -16.19 -6.68 5.40
N ALA A 290 -15.48 -6.86 4.28
CA ALA A 290 -14.23 -6.14 4.01
C ALA A 290 -14.36 -4.61 3.93
N ASN A 291 -13.29 -3.92 4.29
CA ASN A 291 -13.19 -2.45 4.33
C ASN A 291 -13.13 -1.81 2.93
N GLY A 292 -13.20 -0.47 2.91
CA GLY A 292 -13.14 0.35 1.69
C GLY A 292 -11.74 0.83 1.34
N LEU A 293 -11.67 1.65 0.29
CA LEU A 293 -10.47 2.41 -0.08
C LEU A 293 -10.67 3.90 0.24
N SER A 294 -9.59 4.57 0.64
CA SER A 294 -9.56 6.01 0.89
C SER A 294 -9.43 6.81 -0.41
N ALA A 295 -9.56 8.14 -0.31
CA ALA A 295 -9.20 9.06 -1.39
C ALA A 295 -7.76 8.88 -1.89
N PHE A 296 -6.80 8.51 -1.02
CA PHE A 296 -5.41 8.27 -1.43
C PHE A 296 -5.31 7.07 -2.37
N ASP A 297 -5.84 5.93 -1.94
CA ASP A 297 -5.80 4.67 -2.68
C ASP A 297 -6.46 4.81 -4.07
N ARG A 298 -7.65 5.39 -4.11
CA ARG A 298 -8.43 5.59 -5.35
C ARG A 298 -7.77 6.57 -6.31
N MET A 299 -7.00 7.54 -5.80
CA MET A 299 -6.22 8.45 -6.61
C MET A 299 -4.97 7.77 -7.16
N LYS A 300 -4.25 6.99 -6.34
CA LYS A 300 -3.08 6.21 -6.75
C LYS A 300 -3.42 5.13 -7.78
N LEU A 301 -4.57 4.47 -7.66
CA LEU A 301 -5.13 3.55 -8.67
C LEU A 301 -5.65 4.25 -9.95
N GLY A 302 -5.62 5.59 -10.02
CA GLY A 302 -6.13 6.36 -11.15
C GLY A 302 -7.66 6.33 -11.35
N TRP A 303 -8.41 5.83 -10.37
CA TRP A 303 -9.88 5.74 -10.45
C TRP A 303 -10.59 7.08 -10.26
N PHE A 304 -9.93 8.01 -9.57
CA PHE A 304 -10.48 9.31 -9.22
C PHE A 304 -9.38 10.36 -9.03
N GLU A 305 -9.51 11.50 -9.74
CA GLU A 305 -8.69 12.69 -9.48
C GLU A 305 -9.45 13.64 -8.53
N PRO A 306 -8.99 13.84 -7.27
CA PRO A 306 -9.62 14.75 -6.33
C PRO A 306 -9.59 16.19 -6.82
N ARG A 307 -10.64 16.97 -6.53
CA ARG A 307 -10.68 18.36 -6.99
C ARG A 307 -9.61 19.18 -6.28
N ARG A 308 -8.58 19.61 -7.01
CA ARG A 308 -7.50 20.47 -6.53
C ARG A 308 -8.03 21.78 -5.93
N ILE A 309 -7.46 22.17 -4.79
CA ILE A 309 -7.60 23.47 -4.15
C ILE A 309 -6.20 24.05 -3.92
N ASP A 310 -5.94 25.21 -4.50
CA ASP A 310 -4.68 25.97 -4.39
C ASP A 310 -4.90 27.42 -3.91
N GLN A 311 -6.16 27.79 -3.64
CA GLN A 311 -6.58 29.10 -3.18
C GLN A 311 -7.84 28.97 -2.33
N THR A 312 -8.10 29.97 -1.47
CA THR A 312 -9.26 29.97 -0.57
C THR A 312 -10.57 29.74 -1.34
N THR A 313 -11.17 28.57 -1.10
CA THR A 313 -12.32 28.06 -1.84
C THR A 313 -13.47 27.84 -0.88
N ARG A 314 -14.60 28.49 -1.16
CA ARG A 314 -15.78 28.45 -0.30
C ARG A 314 -16.84 27.51 -0.82
N ARG A 315 -17.68 26.99 0.08
CA ARG A 315 -18.81 26.11 -0.22
C ARG A 315 -18.39 24.88 -1.04
N VAL A 316 -17.28 24.28 -0.64
CA VAL A 316 -16.90 22.92 -1.02
C VAL A 316 -17.98 21.97 -0.50
N GLU A 317 -18.65 21.24 -1.39
CA GLU A 317 -19.61 20.20 -1.01
C GLU A 317 -18.95 18.83 -1.25
N LEU A 318 -19.03 17.94 -0.26
CA LEU A 318 -18.50 16.58 -0.28
C LEU A 318 -19.63 15.61 0.04
N GLU A 319 -19.85 14.64 -0.84
CA GLU A 319 -20.75 13.49 -0.60
C GLU A 319 -19.94 12.34 0.03
N PRO A 320 -20.56 11.39 0.77
CA PRO A 320 -19.83 10.28 1.38
C PRO A 320 -18.98 9.49 0.38
N ALA A 321 -17.73 9.22 0.74
CA ALA A 321 -16.77 8.47 -0.07
C ALA A 321 -17.19 7.00 -0.30
N GLU A 322 -18.11 6.49 0.51
CA GLU A 322 -18.77 5.20 0.36
C GLU A 322 -19.89 5.20 -0.71
N GLN A 323 -20.23 6.36 -1.30
CA GLN A 323 -21.33 6.56 -2.26
C GLN A 323 -20.91 7.31 -3.53
N ALA A 324 -19.92 8.21 -3.44
CA ALA A 324 -19.44 9.02 -4.54
C ALA A 324 -17.93 9.25 -4.50
N PHE A 325 -17.30 9.39 -5.67
CA PHE A 325 -15.93 9.89 -5.78
C PHE A 325 -15.92 11.40 -5.49
N SER A 326 -15.77 11.74 -4.21
CA SER A 326 -15.95 13.08 -3.68
C SER A 326 -14.90 13.42 -2.61
N ALA A 327 -13.78 13.94 -3.06
CA ALA A 327 -12.72 14.48 -2.22
C ALA A 327 -12.08 15.74 -2.86
N VAL A 328 -11.36 16.51 -2.06
CA VAL A 328 -10.50 17.60 -2.52
C VAL A 328 -9.04 17.33 -2.19
N ARG A 329 -8.13 17.77 -3.06
CA ARG A 329 -6.68 17.77 -2.82
C ARG A 329 -6.20 19.18 -2.56
N VAL A 330 -5.77 19.49 -1.33
CA VAL A 330 -5.17 20.78 -0.98
C VAL A 330 -3.65 20.66 -1.15
N ALA A 331 -3.09 21.43 -2.07
CA ALA A 331 -1.65 21.39 -2.36
C ALA A 331 -0.85 22.25 -1.37
N THR A 332 0.38 21.84 -1.02
CA THR A 332 1.35 22.68 -0.30
C THR A 332 2.39 23.29 -1.26
N ALA A 333 3.42 23.93 -0.72
CA ALA A 333 4.52 24.51 -1.50
C ALA A 333 5.39 23.46 -2.21
N ARG A 334 5.41 22.20 -1.75
CA ARG A 334 6.09 21.08 -2.44
C ARG A 334 5.05 20.09 -2.95
N ALA A 335 5.23 19.59 -4.18
CA ALA A 335 4.27 18.67 -4.80
C ALA A 335 4.12 17.33 -4.05
N ALA A 336 5.16 16.94 -3.31
CA ALA A 336 5.28 15.70 -2.54
C ALA A 336 4.58 15.73 -1.16
N GLU A 337 4.10 16.90 -0.71
CA GLU A 337 3.29 17.05 0.50
C GLU A 337 1.93 17.66 0.11
N TYR A 338 0.83 17.05 0.56
CA TYR A 338 -0.52 17.54 0.28
C TYR A 338 -1.55 16.89 1.20
N PHE A 339 -2.77 17.44 1.20
CA PHE A 339 -3.86 16.94 2.02
C PHE A 339 -5.00 16.45 1.14
N LEU A 340 -5.58 15.30 1.48
CA LEU A 340 -6.79 14.77 0.88
C LEU A 340 -7.94 14.85 1.89
N ILE A 341 -9.05 15.46 1.50
CA ILE A 341 -10.21 15.66 2.39
C ILE A 341 -11.44 15.03 1.75
N GLU A 342 -11.99 14.02 2.41
CA GLU A 342 -13.23 13.33 1.99
C GLU A 342 -14.22 13.22 3.15
N HIS A 343 -15.52 13.15 2.84
CA HIS A 343 -16.55 12.83 3.83
C HIS A 343 -16.61 11.31 4.01
N ARG A 344 -16.36 10.79 5.21
CA ARG A 344 -16.56 9.38 5.54
C ARG A 344 -17.83 9.19 6.34
N ARG A 345 -18.65 8.22 5.95
CA ARG A 345 -19.80 7.74 6.71
C ARG A 345 -19.80 6.22 6.70
N ARG A 346 -19.63 5.62 7.88
CA ARG A 346 -19.72 4.17 8.06
C ARG A 346 -21.05 3.64 7.48
N PRO A 347 -21.02 2.69 6.53
CA PRO A 347 -22.22 2.00 6.07
C PRO A 347 -22.96 1.30 7.22
N GLU A 348 -24.28 1.15 7.12
CA GLU A 348 -25.05 0.50 8.19
C GLU A 348 -24.87 -1.02 8.20
N ALA A 349 -24.69 -1.61 7.01
CA ALA A 349 -24.45 -3.03 6.78
C ALA A 349 -23.64 -3.23 5.47
N GLY A 350 -23.05 -4.41 5.29
CA GLY A 350 -22.27 -4.76 4.11
C GLY A 350 -20.82 -4.30 4.18
N TYR A 351 -20.16 -4.17 3.03
CA TYR A 351 -18.76 -3.73 2.94
C TYR A 351 -18.55 -2.38 3.65
N GLY A 352 -17.42 -2.22 4.33
CA GLY A 352 -17.09 -1.06 5.16
C GLY A 352 -17.89 -0.94 6.47
N SER A 353 -18.85 -1.84 6.77
CA SER A 353 -19.62 -1.80 8.02
C SER A 353 -19.01 -2.61 9.17
N ALA A 354 -17.78 -3.10 9.04
CA ALA A 354 -17.11 -3.92 10.06
C ALA A 354 -16.72 -3.17 11.35
N PRO A 355 -16.26 -1.89 11.33
CA PRO A 355 -15.91 -1.17 12.55
C PRO A 355 -17.06 -1.14 13.55
N ALA A 356 -16.78 -1.36 14.85
CA ALA A 356 -17.85 -1.44 15.84
C ALA A 356 -18.56 -0.09 16.06
N GLU A 357 -17.79 1.00 16.07
CA GLU A 357 -18.32 2.35 16.34
C GLU A 357 -18.73 3.07 15.05
N ARG A 358 -19.74 3.94 15.12
CA ARG A 358 -20.22 4.73 13.98
C ARG A 358 -19.43 6.03 13.85
N TYR A 359 -18.96 6.32 12.63
CA TYR A 359 -18.37 7.60 12.23
C TYR A 359 -19.16 8.28 11.09
N ASP A 360 -19.26 9.61 11.14
CA ASP A 360 -19.86 10.47 10.10
C ASP A 360 -19.28 11.90 10.17
N GLY A 361 -18.20 12.14 9.42
CA GLY A 361 -17.46 13.40 9.41
C GLY A 361 -16.37 13.43 8.32
N LEU A 362 -15.62 14.53 8.21
CA LEU A 362 -14.47 14.59 7.32
C LEU A 362 -13.32 13.74 7.86
N ALA A 363 -12.75 12.90 7.01
CA ALA A 363 -11.38 12.43 7.18
C ALA A 363 -10.45 13.40 6.43
N ILE A 364 -9.39 13.85 7.11
CA ILE A 364 -8.35 14.70 6.54
C ILE A 364 -7.07 13.87 6.55
N PHE A 365 -6.65 13.38 5.39
CA PHE A 365 -5.40 12.66 5.25
C PHE A 365 -4.27 13.63 4.89
N HIS A 366 -3.20 13.62 5.68
CA HIS A 366 -1.94 14.26 5.36
C HIS A 366 -1.08 13.25 4.59
N VAL A 367 -0.67 13.61 3.37
CA VAL A 367 0.16 12.78 2.50
C VAL A 367 1.57 13.34 2.42
N PHE A 368 2.57 12.50 2.66
CA PHE A 368 3.98 12.81 2.53
C PHE A 368 4.67 11.74 1.68
N GLU A 369 4.66 11.93 0.36
CA GLU A 369 5.18 10.98 -0.65
C GLU A 369 6.61 10.45 -0.41
N PRO A 370 7.56 11.20 0.21
CA PRO A 370 8.89 10.68 0.50
C PRO A 370 8.97 9.72 1.70
N GLY A 371 7.89 9.59 2.49
CA GLY A 371 7.83 8.74 3.68
C GLY A 371 7.23 7.35 3.43
N HIS A 372 7.19 6.54 4.49
CA HIS A 372 6.54 5.23 4.54
C HIS A 372 6.02 4.98 5.97
N GLN A 373 5.11 4.03 6.18
CA GLN A 373 4.47 3.81 7.49
C GLN A 373 5.41 3.25 8.59
N GLY A 374 6.65 2.94 8.23
CA GLY A 374 7.73 2.58 9.15
C GLY A 374 8.56 3.77 9.66
N MET A 375 8.24 5.00 9.24
CA MET A 375 8.93 6.21 9.69
C MET A 375 7.97 7.36 10.00
N ASP A 376 8.52 8.38 10.66
CA ASP A 376 7.88 9.66 10.95
C ASP A 376 8.57 10.75 10.11
N PRO A 377 7.85 11.58 9.33
CA PRO A 377 6.43 11.48 9.00
C PRO A 377 6.11 10.24 8.15
N PRO A 378 4.95 9.59 8.37
CA PRO A 378 4.50 8.49 7.54
C PRO A 378 4.02 8.96 6.17
N LEU A 379 3.91 8.01 5.21
CA LEU A 379 3.34 8.28 3.88
C LEU A 379 1.93 8.87 3.93
N LEU A 380 1.09 8.34 4.82
CA LEU A 380 -0.30 8.74 4.98
C LEU A 380 -0.67 8.73 6.46
N LYS A 381 -1.09 9.89 6.98
CA LYS A 381 -1.61 10.05 8.34
C LYS A 381 -3.05 10.58 8.32
N LEU A 382 -3.91 10.11 9.23
CA LEU A 382 -5.17 10.77 9.53
C LEU A 382 -4.92 11.94 10.51
N GLU A 383 -5.39 13.14 10.16
CA GLU A 383 -5.35 14.30 11.07
C GLU A 383 -6.63 14.37 11.91
N PRO A 384 -6.57 14.06 13.22
CA PRO A 384 -7.73 13.91 14.10
C PRO A 384 -8.40 15.25 14.42
N ALA A 385 -9.66 15.22 14.86
CA ALA A 385 -10.41 16.43 15.16
C ALA A 385 -10.03 17.14 16.47
N ASP A 386 -9.42 16.42 17.42
CA ASP A 386 -8.86 17.00 18.64
C ASP A 386 -7.39 17.44 18.50
N GLY A 387 -6.75 17.11 17.37
CA GLY A 387 -5.36 17.42 17.06
C GLY A 387 -4.33 16.51 17.74
N ALA A 388 -4.72 15.39 18.36
CA ALA A 388 -3.80 14.49 19.06
C ALA A 388 -4.15 13.00 18.85
N MET A 389 -3.47 12.37 17.90
CA MET A 389 -3.54 10.93 17.61
C MET A 389 -2.17 10.32 17.86
N ALA A 390 -2.12 9.13 18.46
CA ALA A 390 -0.86 8.43 18.67
C ALA A 390 -0.49 7.58 17.43
N PRO A 391 0.79 7.31 17.16
CA PRO A 391 1.21 6.36 16.13
C PRO A 391 0.69 4.95 16.47
N ASP A 392 0.43 4.14 15.44
CA ASP A 392 -0.17 2.81 15.53
C ASP A 392 -1.52 2.81 16.30
N THR A 393 -2.43 3.71 15.90
CA THR A 393 -3.80 3.74 16.45
C THR A 393 -4.87 3.76 15.37
N PHE A 394 -5.93 2.98 15.60
CA PHE A 394 -7.09 2.93 14.71
C PHE A 394 -7.98 4.17 14.92
N PRO A 395 -8.55 4.76 13.85
CA PRO A 395 -9.45 5.90 13.95
C PRO A 395 -10.64 5.66 14.88
N GLN A 396 -10.91 6.63 15.74
CA GLN A 396 -12.06 6.71 16.64
C GLN A 396 -13.11 7.66 16.05
N PRO A 397 -14.39 7.59 16.46
CA PRO A 397 -15.42 8.53 15.98
C PRO A 397 -15.11 10.00 16.26
N ALA A 398 -14.26 10.29 17.24
CA ALA A 398 -13.80 11.64 17.58
C ALA A 398 -12.82 12.23 16.54
N ASP A 399 -12.14 11.40 15.74
CA ASP A 399 -11.14 11.87 14.77
C ASP A 399 -11.77 12.50 13.52
N PHE A 400 -13.06 12.24 13.30
CA PHE A 400 -13.79 12.73 12.14
C PHE A 400 -14.39 14.11 12.41
N TRP A 401 -14.02 15.10 11.60
CA TRP A 401 -14.51 16.47 11.77
C TRP A 401 -15.99 16.56 11.38
N ALA A 402 -16.85 16.92 12.33
CA ALA A 402 -18.29 17.06 12.12
C ALA A 402 -18.82 18.35 12.77
N PRO A 403 -19.94 18.92 12.29
CA PRO A 403 -20.54 20.10 12.92
C PRO A 403 -20.90 19.89 14.40
N GLU A 404 -21.16 18.64 14.80
CA GLU A 404 -21.56 18.27 16.16
C GLU A 404 -20.38 18.00 17.11
N THR A 405 -19.19 17.65 16.61
CA THR A 405 -18.01 17.34 17.47
C THR A 405 -17.31 18.60 18.00
N GLY A 406 -17.54 19.76 17.38
CA GLY A 406 -17.50 21.04 18.07
C GLY A 406 -16.18 21.83 18.07
N ALA A 407 -16.19 22.92 17.32
CA ALA A 407 -15.59 24.22 17.70
C ALA A 407 -14.05 24.38 17.70
N GLY A 408 -13.29 23.50 17.06
CA GLY A 408 -11.95 23.81 16.55
C GLY A 408 -12.02 24.37 15.12
N HIS A 409 -11.11 25.28 14.76
CA HIS A 409 -10.70 25.39 13.35
C HIS A 409 -9.61 24.33 13.15
N PHE A 410 -9.82 23.36 12.26
CA PHE A 410 -8.70 22.55 11.77
C PHE A 410 -7.66 23.50 11.18
N VAL A 411 -6.38 23.29 11.49
CA VAL A 411 -5.27 24.02 10.88
C VAL A 411 -4.21 23.00 10.46
N ALA A 412 -4.08 22.79 9.14
CA ALA A 412 -3.01 21.98 8.58
C ALA A 412 -1.66 22.63 8.86
N ARG A 413 -0.67 21.81 9.23
CA ARG A 413 0.74 22.21 9.35
C ARG A 413 1.59 21.36 8.41
N SER A 414 2.62 21.98 7.83
CA SER A 414 3.60 21.26 7.01
C SER A 414 4.56 20.44 7.87
N HIS A 415 4.86 19.20 7.47
CA HIS A 415 5.99 18.43 7.98
C HIS A 415 7.34 19.06 7.57
N LEU A 416 7.38 19.83 6.48
CA LEU A 416 8.61 20.46 5.99
C LEU A 416 9.02 21.67 6.84
N THR A 417 8.06 22.41 7.41
CA THR A 417 8.33 23.72 8.03
C THR A 417 7.61 23.98 9.36
N GLY A 418 6.59 23.19 9.73
CA GLY A 418 5.69 23.46 10.86
C GLY A 418 4.72 24.64 10.65
N GLY A 419 4.84 25.33 9.51
CA GLY A 419 3.99 26.47 9.13
C GLY A 419 2.54 26.08 8.92
N GLU A 420 1.62 27.00 9.22
CA GLU A 420 0.18 26.81 9.01
C GLU A 420 -0.18 27.01 7.53
N LEU A 421 -0.79 26.00 6.92
CA LEU A 421 -1.01 25.93 5.46
C LEU A 421 -2.43 26.34 5.05
N PHE A 422 -3.44 25.77 5.71
CA PHE A 422 -4.84 26.09 5.49
C PHE A 422 -5.67 25.73 6.71
N ARG A 423 -6.91 26.20 6.73
CA ARG A 423 -7.90 25.86 7.75
C ARG A 423 -9.25 25.49 7.16
N ILE A 424 -10.01 24.67 7.89
CA ILE A 424 -11.41 24.37 7.60
C ILE A 424 -12.29 25.36 8.37
N GLU A 425 -13.24 25.98 7.67
CA GLU A 425 -14.26 26.85 8.26
C GLU A 425 -15.66 26.50 7.75
N ASN A 426 -16.69 26.99 8.44
CA ASN A 426 -18.09 26.90 8.00
C ASN A 426 -18.57 25.46 7.67
N LEU A 427 -18.06 24.46 8.42
CA LEU A 427 -18.46 23.07 8.29
C LEU A 427 -19.93 22.87 8.71
N GLU A 428 -20.77 22.40 7.80
CA GLU A 428 -22.20 22.17 8.02
C GLU A 428 -22.69 20.90 7.28
N ARG A 429 -23.77 20.29 7.76
CA ARG A 429 -24.43 19.17 7.05
C ARG A 429 -25.31 19.69 5.92
N THR A 430 -25.29 18.99 4.79
CA THR A 430 -26.21 19.22 3.67
C THR A 430 -27.14 18.01 3.48
N ALA A 431 -28.08 18.10 2.55
CA ALA A 431 -28.94 16.97 2.18
C ALA A 431 -28.19 15.80 1.51
N ARG A 432 -26.94 15.99 1.08
CA ARG A 432 -26.13 14.96 0.38
C ARG A 432 -24.82 14.58 1.07
N GLY A 433 -24.39 15.33 2.08
CA GLY A 433 -23.12 15.10 2.75
C GLY A 433 -22.73 16.30 3.62
N LEU A 434 -21.51 16.79 3.45
CA LEU A 434 -20.97 17.95 4.18
C LEU A 434 -20.70 19.13 3.24
N ARG A 435 -20.74 20.34 3.79
CA ARG A 435 -20.25 21.56 3.14
C ARG A 435 -19.27 22.28 4.05
N LEU A 436 -18.21 22.84 3.47
CA LEU A 436 -17.16 23.56 4.17
C LEU A 436 -16.53 24.67 3.31
N ASP A 437 -15.79 25.57 3.94
CA ASP A 437 -14.83 26.47 3.32
C ASP A 437 -13.40 25.96 3.61
N VAL A 438 -12.54 25.91 2.58
CA VAL A 438 -11.10 25.68 2.73
C VAL A 438 -10.41 27.02 2.56
N VAL A 439 -9.80 27.52 3.63
CA VAL A 439 -9.17 28.84 3.66
C VAL A 439 -7.66 28.67 3.72
N MET A 440 -6.99 28.98 2.61
CA MET A 440 -5.53 28.95 2.52
C MET A 440 -4.95 30.06 3.39
N LEU A 441 -3.88 29.74 4.11
CA LEU A 441 -3.13 30.65 4.95
C LEU A 441 -1.84 31.04 4.23
N PRO A 442 -1.29 32.25 4.47
CA PRO A 442 0.06 32.56 4.01
C PRO A 442 1.05 31.71 4.81
N ASP A 443 1.88 30.92 4.13
CA ASP A 443 2.97 30.22 4.79
C ASP A 443 3.94 31.27 5.36
N ALA A 444 3.91 31.40 6.69
CA ALA A 444 4.71 32.35 7.46
C ALA A 444 6.04 31.74 7.95
N SER A 445 6.30 30.47 7.60
CA SER A 445 7.56 29.82 7.94
C SER A 445 8.69 30.26 6.99
N SER A 446 9.91 30.29 7.51
CA SER A 446 11.10 30.30 6.66
C SER A 446 11.45 28.85 6.31
N PRO A 447 11.91 28.56 5.08
CA PRO A 447 12.53 27.27 4.78
C PRO A 447 13.64 26.97 5.79
N ALA A 448 13.74 25.72 6.24
CA ALA A 448 14.85 25.30 7.10
C ALA A 448 16.18 25.47 6.35
N ASP A 449 17.23 25.89 7.07
CA ASP A 449 18.56 26.04 6.50
C ASP A 449 19.06 24.70 5.91
N ASN A 450 19.65 24.77 4.71
CA ASN A 450 20.24 23.60 4.07
C ASN A 450 21.49 23.17 4.83
N LEU A 451 21.50 21.91 5.30
CA LEU A 451 22.62 21.33 6.03
C LEU A 451 23.80 20.93 5.12
N LEU A 452 23.63 20.94 3.79
CA LEU A 452 24.69 20.67 2.83
C LEU A 452 25.55 21.92 2.58
N ALA A 453 26.87 21.77 2.70
CA ALA A 453 27.80 22.72 2.12
C ALA A 453 27.76 22.59 0.59
N ASN A 454 27.70 23.71 -0.15
CA ASN A 454 27.75 23.73 -1.62
C ASN A 454 26.73 22.77 -2.29
N GLY A 455 25.49 22.69 -1.78
CA GLY A 455 24.44 21.82 -2.33
C GLY A 455 24.04 22.17 -3.77
N SER A 456 24.27 23.41 -4.20
CA SER A 456 24.07 23.87 -5.59
C SER A 456 25.28 23.64 -6.50
N PHE A 457 26.38 23.04 -6.00
CA PHE A 457 27.61 22.82 -6.76
C PHE A 457 28.18 24.05 -7.49
N GLU A 458 28.03 25.26 -6.96
CA GLU A 458 28.55 26.49 -7.59
C GLU A 458 29.96 26.86 -7.10
N ASP A 459 30.31 26.47 -5.87
CA ASP A 459 31.60 26.78 -5.27
C ASP A 459 32.68 25.77 -5.65
N GLY A 460 33.86 26.27 -6.00
CA GLY A 460 35.03 25.45 -6.29
C GLY A 460 36.07 26.10 -7.20
N ALA A 461 37.33 25.73 -6.99
CA ALA A 461 38.46 26.15 -7.83
C ALA A 461 39.11 25.00 -8.60
N GLY A 462 38.70 23.75 -8.32
CA GLY A 462 39.22 22.53 -8.94
C GLY A 462 38.41 22.04 -10.15
N PRO A 463 38.67 20.80 -10.62
CA PRO A 463 37.87 20.13 -11.64
C PRO A 463 36.54 19.56 -11.10
N LEU A 464 36.35 19.57 -9.79
CA LEU A 464 35.18 19.08 -9.04
C LEU A 464 34.72 20.17 -8.05
N PRO A 465 33.43 20.18 -7.63
CA PRO A 465 32.90 21.14 -6.67
C PRO A 465 33.53 20.98 -5.27
N ASP A 466 33.73 22.10 -4.56
CA ASP A 466 34.27 22.08 -3.20
C ASP A 466 33.27 21.43 -2.23
N GLY A 467 33.78 20.71 -1.22
CA GLY A 467 32.96 20.06 -0.18
C GLY A 467 32.39 18.69 -0.54
N TRP A 468 32.50 18.27 -1.80
CA TRP A 468 32.02 16.97 -2.27
C TRP A 468 33.16 15.99 -2.54
N GLN A 469 32.95 14.73 -2.19
CA GLN A 469 33.82 13.59 -2.51
C GLN A 469 33.22 12.80 -3.68
N THR A 470 34.04 12.02 -4.37
CA THR A 470 33.61 11.12 -5.45
C THR A 470 34.08 9.70 -5.17
N GLY A 471 33.29 8.70 -5.54
CA GLY A 471 33.70 7.30 -5.45
C GLY A 471 32.92 6.41 -6.42
N ALA A 472 33.56 5.34 -6.89
CA ALA A 472 32.95 4.37 -7.78
C ALA A 472 33.40 2.94 -7.46
N TRP A 473 32.60 1.95 -7.84
CA TRP A 473 32.96 0.53 -7.73
C TRP A 473 34.08 0.15 -8.72
N LEU A 474 34.01 0.67 -9.95
CA LEU A 474 35.10 0.69 -10.92
C LEU A 474 35.64 2.12 -11.06
N ASP A 475 36.95 2.30 -10.85
CA ASP A 475 37.64 3.58 -11.01
C ASP A 475 38.04 3.78 -12.49
N GLU A 476 37.22 4.52 -13.22
CA GLU A 476 37.38 4.79 -14.65
C GLU A 476 37.61 6.30 -14.90
N PRO A 477 38.40 6.69 -15.92
CA PRO A 477 38.60 8.10 -16.27
C PRO A 477 37.29 8.72 -16.77
N ASP A 478 37.15 10.04 -16.55
CA ASP A 478 36.01 10.86 -16.97
C ASP A 478 34.63 10.46 -16.37
N THR A 479 34.58 9.53 -15.41
CA THR A 479 33.34 9.19 -14.67
C THR A 479 32.76 10.38 -13.92
N PHE A 480 33.59 11.29 -13.39
CA PHE A 480 33.14 12.47 -12.65
C PHE A 480 33.53 13.75 -13.37
N ALA A 481 32.58 14.67 -13.51
CA ALA A 481 32.83 15.99 -14.05
C ALA A 481 31.97 17.06 -13.38
N TRP A 482 32.49 18.29 -13.36
CA TRP A 482 31.75 19.49 -12.97
C TRP A 482 31.27 20.20 -14.24
N ASP A 483 30.03 19.93 -14.63
CA ASP A 483 29.48 20.29 -15.94
C ASP A 483 29.00 21.75 -15.94
N THR A 484 29.29 22.50 -17.02
CA THR A 484 28.86 23.90 -17.19
C THR A 484 27.84 24.07 -18.32
N ALA A 485 27.59 23.02 -19.11
CA ALA A 485 26.65 23.03 -20.21
C ALA A 485 25.27 22.54 -19.75
N ILE A 486 25.24 21.41 -19.04
CA ILE A 486 24.03 20.83 -18.47
C ILE A 486 24.01 21.15 -16.97
N ARG A 487 22.98 21.88 -16.54
CA ARG A 487 22.67 22.23 -15.14
C ARG A 487 21.18 22.55 -15.03
N HIS A 488 20.64 22.52 -13.82
CA HIS A 488 19.26 22.88 -13.50
C HIS A 488 19.17 24.39 -13.23
N GLU A 489 20.00 24.87 -12.31
CA GLU A 489 20.13 26.29 -11.98
C GLU A 489 21.60 26.75 -12.03
N GLY A 490 21.88 27.98 -11.57
CA GLY A 490 23.24 28.51 -11.52
C GLY A 490 24.02 28.46 -12.85
N ALA A 491 25.29 28.11 -12.75
CA ALA A 491 26.23 27.93 -13.86
C ALA A 491 26.73 26.48 -14.00
N ARG A 492 26.48 25.59 -13.03
CA ARG A 492 27.14 24.29 -12.93
C ARG A 492 26.25 23.17 -12.38
N SER A 493 26.63 21.91 -12.63
CA SER A 493 26.08 20.74 -11.94
C SER A 493 27.13 19.63 -11.79
N ALA A 494 26.88 18.67 -10.92
CA ALA A 494 27.74 17.50 -10.77
C ALA A 494 27.28 16.36 -11.70
N ARG A 495 28.19 15.83 -12.53
CA ARG A 495 27.91 14.79 -13.53
C ARG A 495 28.62 13.49 -13.23
N ILE A 496 27.88 12.38 -13.32
CA ILE A 496 28.35 11.00 -13.21
C ILE A 496 28.15 10.29 -14.55
N SER A 497 29.17 9.68 -15.12
CA SER A 497 29.15 9.05 -16.46
C SER A 497 29.72 7.62 -16.44
N ASN A 498 28.83 6.63 -16.53
CA ASN A 498 29.14 5.20 -16.57
C ASN A 498 29.05 4.69 -18.00
N LEU A 499 29.99 5.09 -18.87
CA LEU A 499 29.96 4.78 -20.31
C LEU A 499 30.85 3.58 -20.73
N GLY A 500 31.83 3.20 -19.92
CA GLY A 500 32.74 2.08 -20.22
C GLY A 500 32.18 0.70 -19.85
N ALA A 501 31.49 0.61 -18.71
CA ALA A 501 30.88 -0.60 -18.15
C ALA A 501 29.74 -0.21 -17.17
N PRO A 502 28.83 -1.14 -16.84
CA PRO A 502 27.92 -0.96 -15.70
C PRO A 502 28.72 -0.71 -14.43
N ASN A 503 28.39 0.36 -13.72
CA ASN A 503 29.13 0.79 -12.53
C ASN A 503 28.16 1.33 -11.47
N ASP A 504 28.67 1.52 -10.26
CA ASP A 504 28.03 2.20 -9.14
C ASP A 504 28.93 3.37 -8.76
N ALA A 505 28.50 4.60 -9.05
CA ALA A 505 29.33 5.80 -8.95
C ALA A 505 28.54 6.96 -8.32
N HIS A 506 29.20 7.78 -7.49
CA HIS A 506 28.52 8.81 -6.68
C HIS A 506 29.36 10.04 -6.37
N PHE A 507 28.67 11.16 -6.17
CA PHE A 507 29.17 12.29 -5.37
C PHE A 507 28.57 12.18 -3.95
N SER A 508 29.40 12.30 -2.91
CA SER A 508 28.98 12.24 -1.51
C SER A 508 29.49 13.38 -0.64
N GLN A 509 28.75 13.67 0.42
CA GLN A 509 29.12 14.60 1.47
C GLN A 509 28.78 14.00 2.84
N GLN A 510 29.75 14.04 3.74
CA GLN A 510 29.55 13.74 5.16
C GLN A 510 29.00 14.98 5.85
N VAL A 511 27.84 14.86 6.48
CA VAL A 511 27.11 15.95 7.14
C VAL A 511 26.99 15.62 8.63
N GLY A 512 27.48 16.52 9.48
CA GLY A 512 27.40 16.41 10.93
C GLY A 512 26.42 17.42 11.55
N GLY A 513 26.05 17.19 12.80
CA GLY A 513 25.14 18.06 13.57
C GLY A 513 23.68 17.64 13.51
N LEU A 514 23.40 16.41 13.04
CA LEU A 514 22.06 15.85 13.06
C LEU A 514 21.66 15.45 14.50
N THR A 515 20.37 15.36 14.75
CA THR A 515 19.82 14.83 16.01
C THR A 515 19.46 13.36 15.81
N PRO A 516 20.08 12.41 16.54
CA PRO A 516 19.73 11.00 16.43
C PRO A 516 18.24 10.75 16.72
N GLY A 517 17.60 9.93 15.88
CA GLY A 517 16.17 9.64 15.91
C GLY A 517 15.27 10.73 15.32
N ALA A 518 15.79 11.91 14.99
CA ALA A 518 15.00 12.96 14.33
C ALA A 518 14.91 12.72 12.82
N PRO A 519 13.78 13.11 12.17
CA PRO A 519 13.60 12.93 10.75
C PRO A 519 14.17 14.06 9.91
N TYR A 520 14.64 13.70 8.71
CA TYR A 520 15.29 14.56 7.74
C TYR A 520 14.83 14.22 6.33
N LEU A 521 14.94 15.20 5.43
CA LEU A 521 14.61 15.07 4.02
C LEU A 521 15.81 15.52 3.17
N LEU A 522 16.35 14.59 2.40
CA LEU A 522 17.30 14.85 1.32
C LEU A 522 16.52 15.03 0.02
N CYS A 523 16.56 16.20 -0.60
CA CYS A 523 15.93 16.47 -1.91
C CYS A 523 16.94 17.08 -2.89
N GLY A 524 16.62 17.06 -4.18
CA GLY A 524 17.38 17.76 -5.20
C GLY A 524 16.97 17.34 -6.61
N TRP A 525 17.52 18.02 -7.61
CA TRP A 525 17.14 17.81 -9.00
C TRP A 525 18.07 16.79 -9.64
N LEU A 526 17.49 15.78 -10.29
CA LEU A 526 18.19 14.77 -11.07
C LEU A 526 17.78 14.82 -12.54
N ARG A 527 18.76 14.64 -13.43
CA ARG A 527 18.56 14.46 -14.88
C ARG A 527 19.32 13.22 -15.33
N GLY A 528 18.75 12.46 -16.27
CA GLY A 528 19.32 11.20 -16.76
C GLY A 528 19.36 11.14 -18.28
N GLU A 529 20.43 10.55 -18.82
CA GLU A 529 20.59 10.26 -20.24
C GLU A 529 21.06 8.81 -20.42
N ALA A 530 20.25 8.04 -21.17
CA ALA A 530 20.50 6.64 -21.51
C ALA A 530 20.88 5.76 -20.31
N ILE A 531 20.24 5.99 -19.15
CA ILE A 531 20.50 5.20 -17.94
C ILE A 531 19.89 3.80 -18.12
N VAL A 532 20.73 2.77 -18.06
CA VAL A 532 20.31 1.37 -18.21
C VAL A 532 20.88 0.56 -17.06
N GLY A 533 20.01 -0.07 -16.30
CA GLY A 533 20.37 -1.05 -15.27
C GLY A 533 20.90 -2.34 -15.88
N TYR A 534 21.82 -2.99 -15.17
CA TYR A 534 22.37 -4.29 -15.58
C TYR A 534 21.81 -5.41 -14.69
N GLU A 535 21.38 -6.52 -15.30
CA GLU A 535 20.64 -7.60 -14.62
C GLU A 535 19.44 -7.03 -13.84
N ASP A 536 19.16 -7.51 -12.62
CA ASP A 536 18.02 -7.11 -11.79
C ASP A 536 18.24 -5.78 -11.04
N ALA A 537 18.93 -4.83 -11.69
CA ALA A 537 19.26 -3.52 -11.12
C ALA A 537 17.99 -2.77 -10.68
N SER A 538 17.95 -2.39 -9.40
CA SER A 538 16.79 -1.77 -8.76
C SER A 538 16.82 -0.24 -8.76
N ALA A 539 17.95 0.38 -9.12
CA ALA A 539 18.12 1.83 -9.12
C ALA A 539 19.02 2.36 -10.25
N GLY A 540 18.53 3.40 -10.94
CA GLY A 540 19.27 4.28 -11.84
C GLY A 540 19.89 5.47 -11.09
N ALA A 541 19.57 6.70 -11.50
CA ALA A 541 20.06 7.90 -10.82
C ALA A 541 19.20 8.22 -9.58
N ASN A 542 19.82 8.31 -8.41
CA ASN A 542 19.13 8.48 -7.12
C ASN A 542 19.88 9.42 -6.16
N LEU A 543 19.15 9.96 -5.19
CA LEU A 543 19.72 10.55 -3.98
C LEU A 543 19.64 9.50 -2.87
N CYS A 544 20.68 9.35 -2.05
CA CYS A 544 20.73 8.29 -1.05
C CYS A 544 21.53 8.64 0.21
N LEU A 545 21.31 7.83 1.25
CA LEU A 545 22.25 7.67 2.35
C LEU A 545 23.28 6.60 1.98
N MET A 546 24.56 6.92 2.17
CA MET A 546 25.65 5.98 1.96
C MET A 546 25.75 5.04 3.16
N GLY A 547 25.98 3.75 2.90
CA GLY A 547 26.09 2.72 3.95
C GLY A 547 24.76 2.07 4.39
N GLY A 548 23.64 2.46 3.78
CA GLY A 548 22.33 1.83 3.98
C GLY A 548 21.55 1.69 2.67
N TRP A 549 20.26 1.39 2.78
CA TRP A 549 19.35 1.18 1.64
C TRP A 549 18.47 2.38 1.29
N THR A 550 18.45 3.42 2.12
CA THR A 550 17.58 4.59 1.94
C THR A 550 17.98 5.42 0.72
N ARG A 551 17.04 5.57 -0.22
CA ARG A 551 17.22 6.30 -1.47
C ARG A 551 15.91 6.86 -2.01
N SER A 552 16.01 7.80 -2.94
CA SER A 552 14.90 8.23 -3.79
C SER A 552 14.56 7.14 -4.83
N PRO A 553 13.40 7.22 -5.52
CA PRO A 553 12.90 6.19 -6.45
C PRO A 553 13.90 5.64 -7.48
N GLY A 554 14.90 6.42 -7.89
CA GLY A 554 16.01 5.93 -8.70
C GLY A 554 15.68 5.65 -10.17
N PRO A 555 15.09 6.62 -10.91
CA PRO A 555 14.65 6.42 -12.29
C PRO A 555 15.77 5.99 -13.27
N PHE A 556 15.37 5.16 -14.22
CA PHE A 556 16.15 4.72 -15.38
C PHE A 556 15.77 5.51 -16.65
N GLY A 557 16.47 5.26 -17.76
CA GLY A 557 16.19 5.82 -19.08
C GLY A 557 16.77 7.22 -19.30
N THR A 558 16.07 8.00 -20.12
CA THR A 558 16.39 9.41 -20.39
C THR A 558 15.23 10.28 -19.90
N PHE A 559 15.53 11.22 -19.01
CA PHE A 559 14.55 12.14 -18.42
C PHE A 559 15.20 13.50 -18.17
N ASP A 560 14.42 14.57 -18.34
CA ASP A 560 14.86 15.92 -17.97
C ASP A 560 14.78 16.12 -16.45
N TRP A 561 15.27 17.25 -15.96
CA TRP A 561 15.33 17.60 -14.55
C TRP A 561 13.99 17.36 -13.82
N GLN A 562 14.06 16.48 -12.83
CA GLN A 562 12.97 16.19 -11.90
C GLN A 562 13.48 16.23 -10.46
N GLU A 563 12.72 16.83 -9.56
CA GLU A 563 13.00 16.78 -8.13
C GLU A 563 12.82 15.33 -7.64
N GLN A 564 13.77 14.87 -6.85
CA GLN A 564 13.81 13.55 -6.24
C GLN A 564 14.13 13.74 -4.76
N CYS A 565 13.48 12.97 -3.90
CA CYS A 565 13.65 13.09 -2.46
C CYS A 565 13.77 11.70 -1.79
N ALA A 566 14.46 11.67 -0.65
CA ALA A 566 14.56 10.53 0.26
C ALA A 566 14.40 11.06 1.69
N ALA A 567 13.37 10.60 2.40
CA ALA A 567 13.22 10.87 3.83
C ALA A 567 13.94 9.80 4.65
N PHE A 568 14.42 10.16 5.84
CA PHE A 568 15.09 9.23 6.76
C PHE A 568 15.06 9.72 8.20
N SER A 569 15.14 8.80 9.16
CA SER A 569 15.50 9.11 10.55
C SER A 569 17.02 8.99 10.71
N ALA A 570 17.66 9.96 11.36
CA ALA A 570 19.11 9.93 11.52
C ALA A 570 19.53 8.94 12.62
N ASP A 571 20.25 7.86 12.30
CA ASP A 571 20.75 6.90 13.30
C ASP A 571 21.83 7.49 14.22
N SER A 572 22.52 8.55 13.77
CA SER A 572 23.65 9.17 14.45
C SER A 572 23.66 10.69 14.25
N ASN A 573 24.57 11.40 14.92
CA ASN A 573 24.73 12.85 14.73
C ASN A 573 25.44 13.21 13.42
N GLU A 574 25.81 12.21 12.62
CA GLU A 574 26.50 12.31 11.35
C GLU A 574 25.92 11.29 10.36
N VAL A 575 25.74 11.70 9.11
CA VAL A 575 25.36 10.84 7.99
C VAL A 575 26.21 11.18 6.78
N THR A 576 26.40 10.23 5.86
CA THR A 576 26.93 10.55 4.53
C THR A 576 25.81 10.42 3.52
N VAL A 577 25.52 11.51 2.81
CA VAL A 577 24.50 11.55 1.75
C VAL A 577 25.17 11.73 0.39
N GLY A 578 24.47 11.38 -0.69
CA GLY A 578 25.02 11.54 -2.02
C GLY A 578 23.99 11.53 -3.14
N CYS A 579 24.44 11.96 -4.31
CA CYS A 579 23.82 11.60 -5.59
C CYS A 579 24.62 10.47 -6.22
N ARG A 580 23.91 9.48 -6.76
CA ARG A 580 24.47 8.21 -7.20
C ARG A 580 23.85 7.76 -8.52
N LEU A 581 24.65 7.15 -9.39
CA LEU A 581 24.22 6.44 -10.60
C LEU A 581 24.52 4.95 -10.39
N GLY A 582 23.46 4.16 -10.31
CA GLY A 582 23.50 2.81 -9.74
C GLY A 582 23.22 2.81 -8.24
N PHE A 583 23.42 1.68 -7.59
CA PHE A 583 23.31 1.51 -6.14
C PHE A 583 24.13 0.30 -5.68
N TYR A 584 24.15 0.03 -4.37
CA TYR A 584 24.80 -1.16 -3.82
C TYR A 584 24.22 -2.43 -4.45
N SER A 585 25.08 -3.26 -5.05
CA SER A 585 24.71 -4.44 -5.84
C SER A 585 23.74 -4.19 -7.02
N SER A 586 23.63 -2.94 -7.50
CA SER A 586 22.73 -2.55 -8.61
C SER A 586 23.47 -1.59 -9.54
N THR A 587 24.28 -2.12 -10.45
CA THR A 587 25.09 -1.30 -11.36
C THR A 587 24.28 -0.76 -12.54
N ALA A 588 24.63 0.43 -13.02
CA ALA A 588 23.99 1.09 -14.16
C ALA A 588 25.03 1.68 -15.13
N THR A 589 24.68 1.70 -16.40
CA THR A 589 25.36 2.49 -17.45
C THR A 589 24.58 3.78 -17.72
N GLY A 590 25.20 4.72 -18.45
CA GLY A 590 24.57 5.98 -18.86
C GLY A 590 25.19 7.21 -18.20
N THR A 591 24.50 8.34 -18.22
CA THR A 591 24.94 9.58 -17.56
C THR A 591 23.83 10.16 -16.69
N ALA A 592 24.20 10.63 -15.50
CA ALA A 592 23.33 11.34 -14.57
C ALA A 592 23.95 12.70 -14.21
N TRP A 593 23.10 13.69 -13.97
CA TRP A 593 23.47 14.97 -13.38
C TRP A 593 22.63 15.22 -12.14
N CYS A 594 23.24 15.86 -11.13
CA CYS A 594 22.56 16.37 -9.95
C CYS A 594 22.85 17.83 -9.71
N ASP A 595 21.85 18.52 -9.18
CA ASP A 595 21.88 19.95 -8.93
C ASP A 595 20.91 20.34 -7.79
N ALA A 596 21.14 21.50 -7.18
CA ALA A 596 20.32 22.10 -6.12
C ALA A 596 19.93 21.11 -5.00
N LEU A 597 20.90 20.36 -4.48
CA LEU A 597 20.69 19.42 -3.39
C LEU A 597 20.42 20.16 -2.07
N THR A 598 19.46 19.66 -1.31
CA THR A 598 19.08 20.15 0.01
C THR A 598 18.98 19.00 1.00
N LEU A 599 19.47 19.21 2.21
CA LEU A 599 19.20 18.35 3.37
C LEU A 599 18.61 19.22 4.47
N THR A 600 17.36 18.96 4.85
CA THR A 600 16.61 19.76 5.84
C THR A 600 15.96 18.87 6.90
N PRO A 601 15.88 19.30 8.17
CA PRO A 601 15.09 18.60 9.18
C PRO A 601 13.60 18.62 8.84
N LEU A 602 12.89 17.58 9.23
CA LEU A 602 11.43 17.50 9.19
C LEU A 602 10.83 17.76 10.58
N GLN A 603 9.57 18.19 10.62
CA GLN A 603 8.74 18.15 11.80
C GLN A 603 8.11 16.77 11.95
N SER A 604 8.06 16.26 13.17
CA SER A 604 7.29 15.06 13.50
C SER A 604 5.81 15.24 13.15
N ALA A 605 5.16 14.14 12.82
CA ALA A 605 3.73 14.06 12.60
C ALA A 605 2.91 13.91 13.90
N PHE A 606 3.55 13.70 15.05
CA PHE A 606 2.93 13.24 16.31
C PHE A 606 3.27 14.10 17.54
#